data_AF-A0A2D5RPL9-F1
#
_entry.id   AF-A0A2D5RPL9-F1
#
_cell.length_a   1.000
_cell.length_b   1.000
_cell.length_c   1.000
_cell.angle_alpha   90.00
_cell.angle_beta   90.00
_cell.angle_gamma   90.00
#
_symmetry.space_group_name_H-M   'P 1'
#
loop_
_entity.id
_entity.type
_entity.pdbx_description
1 polymer ?
#
loop_
_entity_poly.entity_id
_entity_poly.type
_entity_poly.pdbx_seq_one_letter_code
_entity_poly.pdbx_strand_id
1 'polypeptide(L)' 'RNQGKGRWGGAIQAAGFLKQFVQERKDNNGEKTQIPWAHLDIAGTAGIWGVESNSTVGHGATGILVRTLHLLITKQ' A
#
# COMPACT_ATOMS: atom_id res chain seq x y z
N ARG A 1 -7.36 10.67 -15.16
CA ARG A 1 -8.74 10.44 -14.67
C ARG A 1 -8.64 9.79 -13.30
N ASN A 2 -9.41 10.24 -12.30
CA ASN A 2 -9.27 9.78 -10.90
C ASN A 2 -10.08 8.50 -10.57
N GLN A 3 -10.87 7.98 -11.51
CA GLN A 3 -11.53 6.67 -11.39
C GLN A 3 -11.45 5.94 -12.74
N GLY A 4 -11.38 4.61 -12.70
CA GLY A 4 -11.39 3.80 -13.91
C GLY A 4 -12.79 3.61 -14.51
N LYS A 5 -12.83 3.17 -15.77
CA LYS A 5 -14.04 3.15 -16.60
C LYS A 5 -15.01 2.00 -16.29
N GLY A 6 -14.65 1.07 -15.39
CA GLY A 6 -15.43 -0.13 -15.09
C GLY A 6 -15.27 -0.58 -13.63
N ARG A 7 -16.24 -1.35 -13.13
CA ARG A 7 -16.32 -1.78 -11.71
C ARG A 7 -15.31 -2.86 -11.31
N TRP A 8 -14.61 -3.46 -12.27
CA TRP A 8 -13.67 -4.55 -12.03
C TRP A 8 -12.25 -4.00 -11.81
N GLY A 9 -11.57 -4.47 -10.77
CA GLY A 9 -10.15 -4.15 -10.53
C GLY A 9 -9.88 -2.75 -9.99
N GLY A 10 -10.80 -2.16 -9.22
CA GLY A 10 -10.69 -0.80 -8.68
C GLY A 10 -9.37 -0.53 -7.90
N ALA A 11 -8.93 -1.48 -7.07
CA ALA A 11 -7.67 -1.35 -6.32
C ALA A 11 -6.44 -1.31 -7.23
N ILE A 12 -6.41 -2.13 -8.29
CA ILE A 12 -5.30 -2.17 -9.26
C ILE A 12 -5.30 -0.91 -10.14
N GLN A 13 -6.48 -0.41 -10.51
CA GLN A 13 -6.61 0.84 -11.27
C GLN A 13 -6.17 2.05 -10.43
N ALA A 14 -6.46 2.06 -9.12
CA ALA A 14 -5.97 3.08 -8.20
C ALA A 14 -4.44 3.03 -8.06
N ALA A 15 -3.85 1.84 -7.93
CA ALA A 15 -2.40 1.68 -7.93
C ALA A 15 -1.76 2.16 -9.25
N GLY A 16 -2.39 1.86 -10.39
CA GLY A 16 -1.98 2.33 -11.70
C GLY A 16 -2.03 3.86 -11.84
N PHE A 17 -3.02 4.52 -11.25
CA PHE A 17 -3.10 5.97 -11.19
C PHE A 17 -1.95 6.56 -10.35
N LEU A 18 -1.70 6.01 -9.17
CA LEU A 18 -0.61 6.46 -8.30
C LEU A 18 0.78 6.30 -8.95
N LYS A 19 0.97 5.22 -9.74
CA LYS A 19 2.21 4.99 -10.50
C LYS A 19 2.54 6.14 -11.45
N GLN A 20 1.56 6.89 -11.96
CA GLN A 20 1.78 8.03 -12.87
C GLN A 20 2.50 9.21 -12.19
N PHE A 21 2.49 9.28 -10.86
CA PHE A 21 3.10 10.36 -10.09
C PHE A 21 4.43 9.97 -9.45
N VAL A 22 4.87 8.72 -9.63
CA VAL A 22 6.18 8.27 -9.17
C VAL A 22 7.23 8.71 -10.17
N GLN A 23 8.11 9.61 -9.75
CA GLN A 23 9.13 10.22 -10.59
C GLN A 23 10.24 9.23 -10.97
N GLU A 24 11.00 9.60 -12.00
CA GLU A 24 12.24 8.92 -12.36
C GLU A 24 13.40 9.48 -11.55
N ARG A 25 14.30 8.59 -11.12
CA ARG A 25 15.56 8.90 -10.46
C ARG A 25 16.71 8.36 -11.31
N LYS A 26 17.83 9.08 -11.36
CA LYS A 26 19.07 8.52 -11.88
C LYS A 26 19.64 7.53 -10.88
N ASP A 27 19.88 6.31 -11.31
CA ASP A 27 20.57 5.30 -10.52
C ASP A 27 22.08 5.60 -10.45
N ASN A 28 22.82 4.74 -9.75
CA ASN A 28 24.27 4.87 -9.59
C ASN A 28 25.04 4.68 -10.92
N ASN A 29 24.39 4.14 -11.95
CA ASN A 29 24.95 3.90 -13.28
C ASN A 29 24.57 5.02 -14.27
N GLY A 30 23.83 6.04 -13.82
CA GLY A 30 23.40 7.18 -14.64
C GLY A 30 22.13 6.91 -15.46
N GLU A 31 21.53 5.72 -15.34
CA GLU A 31 20.28 5.38 -16.01
C GLU A 31 19.09 5.98 -15.26
N LYS A 32 18.14 6.55 -16.00
CA LYS A 32 16.89 7.04 -15.43
C LYS A 32 15.96 5.84 -15.23
N THR A 33 15.74 5.48 -13.97
CA THR A 33 14.83 4.40 -13.59
C THR A 33 13.71 4.97 -12.72
N GLN A 34 12.54 4.35 -12.76
CA GLN A 34 11.44 4.74 -11.87
C GLN A 34 11.85 4.49 -10.42
N ILE A 35 11.56 5.45 -9.52
CA ILE A 35 11.88 5.29 -8.09
C ILE A 35 11.25 3.97 -7.58
N PRO A 36 12.04 3.09 -6.94
CA PRO A 36 11.50 1.88 -6.31
C PRO A 36 10.43 2.26 -5.30
N TRP A 37 9.21 1.79 -5.53
CA TRP A 37 8.03 2.14 -4.74
C TRP A 37 7.10 0.95 -4.60
N ALA A 38 6.44 0.86 -3.43
CA ALA A 38 5.42 -0.13 -3.15
C ALA A 38 4.14 0.56 -2.68
N HIS A 39 3.00 0.11 -3.22
CA HIS A 39 1.67 0.52 -2.76
C HIS A 39 1.08 -0.58 -1.87
N LEU A 40 0.64 -0.20 -0.66
CA LEU A 40 -0.02 -1.08 0.29
C LEU A 40 -1.45 -0.58 0.48
N ASP A 41 -2.42 -1.30 -0.07
CA ASP A 41 -3.84 -1.01 0.14
C ASP A 41 -4.33 -1.70 1.42
N ILE A 42 -4.67 -0.90 2.44
CA ILE A 42 -5.12 -1.36 3.76
C ILE A 42 -6.60 -1.09 4.02
N ALA A 43 -7.38 -0.68 3.01
CA ALA A 43 -8.75 -0.22 3.23
C ALA A 43 -9.63 -1.25 3.96
N GLY A 44 -9.46 -2.54 3.68
CA GLY A 44 -10.22 -3.62 4.32
C GLY A 44 -9.67 -4.10 5.68
N THR A 45 -8.41 -3.83 5.99
CA THR A 45 -7.73 -4.39 7.17
C THR A 45 -7.37 -3.34 8.22
N ALA A 46 -7.51 -2.05 7.90
CA ALA A 46 -7.17 -0.93 8.78
C ALA A 46 -8.06 -0.82 10.03
N GLY A 47 -9.25 -1.41 10.02
CA GLY A 47 -10.12 -1.47 11.17
C GLY A 47 -11.05 -2.68 11.14
N ILE A 48 -11.38 -3.18 12.34
CA ILE A 48 -12.40 -4.20 12.53
C ILE A 48 -13.64 -3.50 13.08
N TRP A 49 -14.65 -3.36 12.22
CA TRP A 49 -15.86 -2.57 12.49
C TRP A 49 -17.12 -3.43 12.65
N GLY A 50 -16.98 -4.76 12.55
CA GLY A 50 -18.04 -5.75 12.84
C GLY A 50 -17.59 -6.70 13.94
N VAL A 51 -18.46 -7.61 14.40
CA VAL A 51 -18.34 -8.48 15.61
C VAL A 51 -17.04 -9.26 15.79
N GLU A 52 -16.20 -9.33 14.76
CA GLU A 52 -14.95 -10.07 14.81
C GLU A 52 -13.90 -9.32 15.64
N SER A 53 -13.00 -10.09 16.24
CA SER A 53 -11.80 -9.61 16.90
C SER A 53 -10.73 -10.68 16.73
N ASN A 54 -9.45 -10.31 16.82
CA ASN A 54 -8.39 -11.30 16.81
C ASN A 54 -7.59 -11.24 18.12
N SER A 55 -6.75 -12.25 18.37
CA SER A 55 -5.95 -12.37 19.59
C SER A 55 -5.01 -11.21 19.87
N THR A 56 -4.74 -10.37 18.87
CA THR A 56 -3.80 -9.24 18.94
C THR A 56 -4.46 -7.86 18.80
N VAL A 57 -5.74 -7.80 18.45
CA VAL A 57 -6.47 -6.55 18.15
C VAL A 57 -7.95 -6.69 18.51
N GLY A 58 -8.45 -5.75 19.32
CA GLY A 58 -9.86 -5.62 19.65
C GLY A 58 -10.69 -4.90 18.57
N HIS A 59 -11.90 -4.47 18.93
CA HIS A 59 -12.74 -3.67 18.04
C HIS A 59 -12.13 -2.31 17.72
N GLY A 60 -12.28 -1.85 16.47
CA GLY A 60 -11.80 -0.55 16.01
C GLY A 60 -10.48 -0.63 15.24
N ALA A 61 -9.61 0.35 15.44
CA ALA A 61 -8.38 0.51 14.66
C ALA A 61 -7.37 -0.62 14.93
N THR A 62 -6.83 -1.22 13.86
CA THR A 62 -5.99 -2.42 13.99
C THR A 62 -4.49 -2.15 14.04
N GLY A 63 -4.03 -1.03 13.48
CA GLY A 63 -2.61 -0.78 13.27
C GLY A 63 -1.95 -1.82 12.35
N ILE A 64 -2.72 -2.43 11.45
CA ILE A 64 -2.22 -3.45 10.51
C ILE A 64 -1.02 -2.90 9.72
N LEU A 65 -0.05 -3.77 9.43
CA LEU A 65 1.23 -3.49 8.75
C LEU A 65 2.29 -2.69 9.52
N VAL A 66 2.01 -2.09 10.68
CA VAL A 66 3.06 -1.38 11.46
C VAL A 66 4.18 -2.34 11.88
N ARG A 67 3.83 -3.52 12.41
CA ARG A 67 4.81 -4.56 12.79
C ARG A 67 5.55 -5.11 11.58
N THR A 68 4.86 -5.30 10.47
CA THR A 68 5.46 -5.81 9.22
C THR A 68 6.47 -4.81 8.64
N LEU A 69 6.12 -3.53 8.61
CA LEU A 69 7.01 -2.47 8.14
C LEU A 69 8.22 -2.32 9.07
N HIS A 70 8.02 -2.40 10.39
CA HIS A 70 9.12 -2.41 11.35
C HIS A 70 10.09 -3.57 11.07
N LEU A 71 9.60 -4.79 10.86
CA LEU A 71 10.45 -5.92 10.52
C LEU A 71 11.17 -5.73 9.18
N LEU A 72 10.49 -5.16 8.19
CA LEU A 72 11.08 -4.86 6.88
C LEU A 72 12.27 -3.91 7.01
N ILE A 73 12.20 -2.88 7.86
CA ILE A 73 13.31 -1.90 7.99
C ILE A 73 14.40 -2.33 8.98
N THR A 74 14.09 -3.18 9.95
CA THR A 74 15.04 -3.57 11.03
C THR A 74 15.70 -4.93 10.83
N LYS A 75 15.15 -5.78 9.95
CA LYS A 75 15.68 -7.13 9.67
C LYS A 75 16.04 -7.34 8.19
N GLN A 76 16.24 -6.26 7.45
CA GLN A 76 16.78 -6.29 6.09
C GLN A 76 18.30 -6.43 6.10
#